data_AF-A0A376RG34-F1
#
_entry.id   AF-A0A376RG34-F1
#
_cell.length_a   1.000
_cell.length_b   1.000
_cell.length_c   1.000
_cell.angle_alpha   90.00
_cell.angle_beta   90.00
_cell.angle_gamma   90.00
#
_symmetry.space_group_name_H-M   'P 1'
#
loop_
_entity.id
_entity.type
_entity.pdbx_description
1 polymer ?
#
loop_
_entity_poly.entity_id
_entity_poly.type
_entity_poly.pdbx_seq_one_letter_code
_entity_poly.pdbx_strand_id
1 'polypeptide(L)'
;MWDYVGIVRTTKRLERALRRITMLQQEIDEYYAHFRVSNNLLELRNLVQVAELIVRCAMMRKESRGLHFTLDYPELLTHSGPSILSPAIIT
;
A
#
# COMPACT_ATOMS: atom_id res chain seq x y z
N MET A 1 1.92 5.54 -7.45
CA MET A 1 2.72 5.15 -6.27
C MET A 1 3.78 6.19 -5.92
N TRP A 2 4.63 6.60 -6.86
CA TRP A 2 5.77 7.51 -6.65
C TRP A 2 5.46 8.77 -5.82
N ASP A 3 4.41 9.53 -6.18
CA ASP A 3 4.09 10.81 -5.52
C ASP A 3 3.66 10.66 -4.05
N TYR A 4 3.14 9.49 -3.69
CA TYR A 4 2.44 9.29 -2.42
C TYR A 4 3.15 8.33 -1.46
N VAL A 5 3.93 7.39 -2.00
CA VAL A 5 4.61 6.32 -1.26
C VAL A 5 6.09 6.24 -1.66
N GLY A 6 6.64 7.36 -2.15
CA GLY A 6 8.05 7.48 -2.56
C GLY A 6 9.02 7.59 -1.39
N ILE A 7 10.16 8.26 -1.64
CA ILE A 7 11.24 8.45 -0.68
C ILE A 7 10.77 9.24 0.55
N VAL A 8 10.05 10.34 0.34
CA VAL A 8 9.50 11.20 1.40
C VAL A 8 7.99 11.01 1.49
N ARG A 9 7.49 10.72 2.69
CA ARG A 9 6.08 10.34 2.92
C ARG A 9 5.38 11.29 3.90
N THR A 10 4.07 11.37 3.78
CA THR A 10 3.19 11.96 4.80
C THR A 10 1.92 11.12 4.92
N THR A 11 1.30 11.13 6.09
CA THR A 11 0.05 10.44 6.43
C THR A 11 -1.03 10.78 5.41
N LYS A 12 -1.22 12.06 5.09
CA LYS A 12 -2.18 12.51 4.07
C LYS A 12 -1.87 11.96 2.67
N ARG A 13 -0.60 11.81 2.31
CA ARG A 13 -0.20 11.19 1.03
C ARG A 13 -0.49 9.69 1.02
N LEU A 14 -0.18 8.99 2.11
CA LEU A 14 -0.48 7.55 2.24
C LEU A 14 -2.00 7.28 2.18
N GLU A 15 -2.83 8.08 2.85
CA GLU A 15 -4.29 7.98 2.75
C GLU A 15 -4.80 8.18 1.31
N ARG A 16 -4.22 9.15 0.58
CA ARG A 16 -4.52 9.39 -0.84
C ARG A 16 -4.10 8.23 -1.73
N ALA A 17 -3.00 7.55 -1.41
CA ALA A 17 -2.58 6.35 -2.11
C ALA A 17 -3.55 5.20 -1.87
N LEU A 18 -3.87 4.93 -0.60
CA LEU A 18 -4.78 3.86 -0.22
C LEU A 18 -6.14 4.03 -0.89
N ARG A 19 -6.71 5.23 -0.86
CA ARG A 19 -8.00 5.54 -1.50
C ARG A 19 -7.99 5.22 -3.00
N ARG A 20 -6.92 5.57 -3.72
CA ARG A 20 -6.78 5.28 -5.15
C ARG A 20 -6.60 3.79 -5.42
N ILE A 21 -5.81 3.11 -4.60
CA ILE A 21 -5.59 1.67 -4.72
C ILE A 21 -6.92 0.93 -4.51
N THR A 22 -7.69 1.26 -3.48
CA THR A 22 -9.00 0.66 -3.21
C THR A 22 -9.98 0.89 -4.37
N MET A 23 -9.99 2.10 -4.96
CA MET A 23 -10.79 2.37 -6.15
C MET A 23 -10.37 1.49 -7.33
N LEU A 24 -9.07 1.38 -7.61
CA LEU A 24 -8.55 0.52 -8.67
C LEU A 24 -8.88 -0.96 -8.45
N GLN A 25 -8.84 -1.45 -7.20
CA GLN A 25 -9.23 -2.83 -6.88
C GLN A 25 -10.70 -3.08 -7.24
N GLN A 26 -11.59 -2.17 -6.84
CA GLN A 26 -13.02 -2.24 -7.14
C GLN A 26 -13.27 -2.22 -8.66
N GLU A 27 -12.65 -1.30 -9.38
CA GLU A 27 -12.76 -1.21 -10.84
C GLU A 27 -12.22 -2.47 -11.53
N ILE A 28 -11.12 -3.05 -11.03
CA ILE A 28 -10.54 -4.26 -11.59
C ILE A 28 -11.47 -5.46 -11.42
N ASP A 29 -12.12 -5.57 -10.27
CA ASP A 29 -13.08 -6.63 -10.01
C ASP A 29 -14.36 -6.43 -10.83
N GLU A 30 -14.85 -5.20 -10.97
CA GLU A 30 -16.05 -4.89 -11.76
C GLU A 30 -15.84 -5.13 -13.27
N TYR A 31 -14.76 -4.59 -13.85
CA TYR A 31 -14.59 -4.58 -15.30
C TYR A 31 -13.80 -5.77 -15.85
N TYR A 32 -12.95 -6.41 -15.04
CA TYR A 32 -12.01 -7.43 -15.54
C TYR A 32 -12.18 -8.81 -14.91
N ALA A 33 -13.22 -9.07 -14.11
CA ALA A 33 -13.46 -10.38 -13.49
C ALA A 33 -13.52 -11.55 -14.50
N HIS A 34 -14.11 -11.32 -15.69
CA HIS A 34 -14.25 -12.33 -16.75
C HIS A 34 -13.43 -12.02 -18.00
N PHE A 35 -12.49 -11.08 -17.91
CA PHE A 35 -11.62 -10.76 -19.03
C PHE A 35 -10.71 -11.94 -19.37
N ARG A 36 -10.40 -12.10 -20.67
CA ARG A 36 -9.41 -13.10 -21.09
C ARG A 36 -8.07 -12.81 -20.42
N VAL A 37 -7.50 -13.84 -19.80
CA VAL A 37 -6.19 -13.75 -19.15
C VAL A 37 -5.14 -13.29 -20.15
N SER A 38 -4.36 -12.29 -19.73
CA SER A 38 -3.22 -11.74 -20.45
C SER A 38 -2.14 -11.32 -19.46
N ASN A 39 -0.89 -11.24 -19.92
CA ASN A 39 0.23 -10.81 -19.07
C ASN A 39 -0.02 -9.43 -18.44
N ASN A 40 -0.53 -8.47 -19.23
CA ASN A 40 -0.82 -7.12 -18.74
C ASN A 40 -1.87 -7.13 -17.62
N LEU A 41 -2.92 -7.94 -17.73
CA LEU A 41 -3.95 -8.02 -16.68
C LEU A 41 -3.42 -8.68 -15.41
N LEU A 42 -2.61 -9.73 -15.54
CA LEU A 42 -1.98 -10.39 -14.40
C LEU A 42 -1.03 -9.43 -13.67
N GLU A 43 -0.20 -8.70 -14.43
CA GLU A 43 0.71 -7.71 -13.87
C GLU A 43 -0.05 -6.60 -13.14
N LEU A 44 -1.11 -6.05 -13.76
CA LEU A 44 -1.95 -5.03 -13.14
C LEU A 44 -2.55 -5.51 -11.80
N ARG A 45 -3.19 -6.69 -11.80
CA ARG A 45 -3.79 -7.27 -10.59
C ARG A 45 -2.77 -7.44 -9.47
N ASN A 46 -1.59 -7.97 -9.79
CA ASN A 46 -0.52 -8.20 -8.82
C ASN A 46 0.06 -6.88 -8.29
N LEU A 47 0.32 -5.92 -9.17
CA LEU A 47 0.87 -4.62 -8.78
C LEU A 47 -0.07 -3.86 -7.85
N VAL A 48 -1.37 -3.84 -8.15
CA VAL A 48 -2.37 -3.18 -7.29
C VAL A 48 -2.47 -3.88 -5.94
N GLN A 49 -2.47 -5.21 -5.92
CA GLN A 49 -2.51 -5.98 -4.67
C GLN A 49 -1.29 -5.70 -3.78
N VAL A 50 -0.08 -5.75 -4.34
CA VAL A 50 1.15 -5.49 -3.59
C VAL A 50 1.24 -4.02 -3.18
N ALA A 51 0.78 -3.09 -4.02
CA ALA A 51 0.73 -1.67 -3.67
C ALA A 51 -0.12 -1.43 -2.41
N GLU A 52 -1.27 -2.09 -2.27
CA GLU A 52 -2.11 -2.01 -1.07
C GLU A 52 -1.31 -2.40 0.18
N LEU A 53 -0.63 -3.55 0.13
CA LEU A 53 0.17 -4.07 1.25
C LEU A 53 1.29 -3.11 1.64
N ILE A 54 2.00 -2.54 0.66
CA ILE A 54 3.06 -1.55 0.89
C ILE A 54 2.49 -0.32 1.62
N VAL A 55 1.36 0.22 1.16
CA VAL A 55 0.76 1.41 1.78
C VAL A 55 0.29 1.11 3.20
N ARG A 56 -0.36 -0.03 3.42
CA ARG A 56 -0.82 -0.44 4.76
C ARG A 56 0.35 -0.59 5.73
N CYS A 57 1.43 -1.26 5.33
CA CYS A 57 2.66 -1.36 6.12
C CYS A 57 3.30 0.01 6.43
N ALA A 58 3.32 0.92 5.45
CA ALA A 58 3.82 2.28 5.65
C ALA A 58 2.93 3.08 6.63
N MET A 59 1.61 2.95 6.55
CA MET A 59 0.67 3.63 7.45
C MET A 59 0.78 3.16 8.90
N MET A 60 1.14 1.88 9.13
CA MET A 60 1.35 1.31 10.47
C MET A 60 2.59 1.90 11.18
N ARG A 61 3.60 2.36 10.44
CA ARG A 61 4.87 2.82 11.02
C ARG A 61 4.80 4.30 11.40
N LYS A 62 4.70 4.58 12.71
CA LYS A 62 4.61 5.92 13.31
C LYS A 62 5.97 6.45 13.78
N GLU A 63 6.98 6.30 12.92
CA GLU A 63 8.36 6.75 13.10
C GLU A 63 9.03 6.87 11.73
N SER A 64 10.20 7.48 11.67
CA SER A 64 11.08 7.44 10.50
C SER A 64 12.29 6.57 10.79
N ARG A 65 12.46 5.50 10.01
CA ARG A 65 13.51 4.50 10.21
C ARG A 65 13.97 3.92 8.87
N GLY A 66 15.26 4.06 8.56
CA GLY A 66 15.86 3.51 7.35
C GLY A 66 15.15 3.99 6.07
N LEU A 67 14.64 3.06 5.27
CA LEU A 67 13.95 3.34 4.00
C LEU A 67 12.50 3.84 4.16
N HIS A 68 11.99 3.93 5.38
CA HIS A 68 10.71 4.57 5.67
C HIS A 68 10.93 5.92 6.32
N PHE A 69 10.77 6.99 5.53
CA PHE A 69 10.91 8.37 5.99
C PHE A 69 9.60 9.12 5.84
N THR A 70 9.09 9.65 6.94
CA THR A 70 7.84 10.42 6.98
C THR A 70 7.97 11.71 7.77
N LEU A 71 7.46 12.81 7.21
CA LEU A 71 7.56 14.13 7.85
C LEU A 71 6.69 14.26 9.10
N ASP A 72 5.63 13.46 9.24
CA ASP A 72 4.73 13.53 10.40
C ASP A 72 5.30 12.83 11.64
N TYR A 73 6.28 11.94 11.45
CA TYR A 73 6.96 11.20 12.52
C TYR A 73 8.47 11.15 12.23
N PRO A 74 9.21 12.26 12.43
CA PRO A 74 10.63 12.33 12.05
C PRO A 74 11.54 11.52 12.97
N GLU A 75 11.12 11.27 14.22
CA GLU A 75 11.93 10.61 15.24
C GLU A 75 11.77 9.08 15.23
N LEU A 76 12.71 8.40 15.88
CA LEU A 76 12.67 6.96 16.14
C LEU A 76 11.84 6.66 17.39
N LEU A 77 11.08 5.56 17.37
CA LEU A 77 10.43 5.02 18.57
C LEU A 77 11.41 4.19 19.40
N THR A 78 11.26 4.23 20.73
CA THR A 78 12.05 3.45 21.70
C THR A 78 11.89 1.94 21.50
N HIS A 79 10.67 1.50 21.18
CA HIS A 79 10.35 0.11 20.89
C HIS A 79 9.70 0.03 19.50
N SER A 80 10.30 -0.76 18.61
CA SER A 80 9.80 -0.95 17.25
C SER A 80 10.04 -2.39 16.80
N GLY A 81 9.34 -2.80 15.74
CA GLY A 81 9.40 -4.13 15.15
C GLY A 81 9.00 -4.12 13.67
N PRO A 82 8.92 -5.31 13.05
CA PRO A 82 8.41 -5.45 11.69
C PRO A 82 6.93 -5.05 11.61
N SER A 83 6.55 -4.42 10.50
CA SER A 83 5.13 -4.26 10.16
C SER A 83 4.66 -5.58 9.53
N ILE A 84 3.72 -6.26 10.18
CA ILE A 84 3.21 -7.57 9.74
C ILE A 84 1.73 -7.41 9.36
N LEU A 85 1.38 -7.83 8.14
CA LEU A 85 0.00 -7.98 7.70
C LEU A 85 -0.31 -9.47 7.59
N SER A 86 -1.43 -9.88 8.13
CA SER A 86 -1.99 -11.21 7.95
C SER A 86 -3.31 -11.08 7.19
N PRO A 87 -3.56 -11.92 6.16
CA PRO A 87 -4.88 -11.96 5.55
C PRO A 87 -5.89 -12.42 6.61
N ALA A 88 -7.08 -11.82 6.62
CA ALA A 88 -8.16 -12.35 7.43
C ALA A 88 -8.50 -13.76 6.92
N ILE A 89 -8.51 -14.75 7.82
CA ILE A 89 -9.09 -16.05 7.50
C ILE A 89 -10.59 -15.79 7.38
N ILE A 90 -11.11 -15.77 6.16
CA ILE A 90 -12.56 -15.79 5.93
C ILE A 90 -12.99 -17.23 6.22
N THR A 91 -13.45 -17.47 7.45
CA THR A 91 -14.19 -18.68 7.84
C THR A 91 -15.62 -18.62 7.35
#